data_AF-A0A0G0LZV0-F1
#
_entry.id   AF-A0A0G0LZV0-F1
#
_cell.length_a   1.000
_cell.length_b   1.000
_cell.length_c   1.000
_cell.angle_alpha   90.00
_cell.angle_beta   90.00
_cell.angle_gamma   90.00
#
_symmetry.space_group_name_H-M   'P 1'
#
loop_
_entity.id
_entity.type
_entity.pdbx_description
1 polymer ?
#
loop_
_entity_poly.entity_id
_entity_poly.type
_entity_poly.pdbx_seq_one_letter_code
_entity_poly.pdbx_strand_id
1 'polypeptide(L)'
;MNSLINKIVKKNIHCYFISPHFDDAVLSSGGLMLSLSDKVPISVINVFTKAARGPYTLSARMHLRKNKFKDARMLYTVRNNEDKKVLGKLGVKRINLGFIEALYRKKSIDKTSSLMGKLIPEITHVYPIFRLHVVGENMSGREKELESEISEKLKKLVKKESIVFCPLGLGGHIDHIIVRDVCLKNFKNLVFWFDFPYSEKEPKTFYSLLEEIGLEVFSFKNNLKKKKEMVLGYKSQVMNLFKNKDFSLPPEKFLINKVSN
;
A
#
# COMPACT_ATOMS: atom_id res chain seq x y z
N MET A 1 -25.29 2.82 10.22
CA MET A 1 -24.49 3.30 9.08
C MET A 1 -23.47 4.28 9.66
N ASN A 2 -22.18 3.93 9.65
CA ASN A 2 -21.20 4.41 10.63
C ASN A 2 -21.04 5.94 10.66
N SER A 3 -20.84 6.53 11.86
CA SER A 3 -20.78 7.98 12.10
C SER A 3 -19.75 8.68 11.21
N LEU A 4 -18.60 8.04 10.98
CA LEU A 4 -17.55 8.51 10.08
C LEU A 4 -18.02 8.64 8.62
N ILE A 5 -18.66 7.60 8.08
CA ILE A 5 -19.15 7.59 6.69
C ILE A 5 -20.22 8.66 6.51
N ASN A 6 -21.16 8.76 7.46
CA ASN A 6 -22.20 9.79 7.43
C ASN A 6 -21.57 11.19 7.50
N LYS A 7 -20.55 11.40 8.33
CA LYS A 7 -19.80 12.68 8.41
C LYS A 7 -19.11 13.00 7.09
N ILE A 8 -18.42 12.03 6.48
CA ILE A 8 -17.76 12.16 5.17
C ILE A 8 -18.76 12.62 4.12
N VAL A 9 -19.89 11.92 3.99
CA VAL A 9 -20.90 12.21 2.96
C VAL A 9 -21.60 13.54 3.25
N LYS A 10 -22.07 13.77 4.48
CA LYS A 10 -22.81 15.00 4.84
C LYS A 10 -21.98 16.27 4.64
N LYS A 11 -20.67 16.21 4.93
CA LYS A 11 -19.75 17.34 4.76
C LYS A 11 -19.02 17.35 3.41
N ASN A 12 -19.33 16.40 2.51
CA ASN A 12 -18.67 16.22 1.22
C ASN A 12 -17.13 16.22 1.32
N ILE A 13 -16.59 15.49 2.30
CA ILE A 13 -15.15 15.48 2.61
C ILE A 13 -14.39 14.68 1.54
N HIS A 14 -13.36 15.29 0.95
CA HIS A 14 -12.46 14.58 0.03
C HIS A 14 -11.72 13.47 0.80
N CYS A 15 -11.80 12.23 0.31
CA CYS A 15 -11.03 11.11 0.83
C CYS A 15 -9.80 10.80 -0.03
N TYR A 16 -8.63 10.69 0.59
CA TYR A 16 -7.39 10.24 -0.05
C TYR A 16 -7.03 8.85 0.45
N PHE A 17 -6.83 7.90 -0.46
CA PHE A 17 -6.34 6.56 -0.15
C PHE A 17 -4.87 6.46 -0.59
N ILE A 18 -3.96 6.41 0.36
CA ILE A 18 -2.51 6.41 0.11
C ILE A 18 -2.02 4.96 0.04
N SER A 19 -2.06 4.40 -1.16
CA SER A 19 -1.73 3.00 -1.44
C SER A 19 -0.20 2.83 -1.55
N PRO A 20 0.44 1.95 -0.78
CA PRO A 20 1.85 1.62 -0.95
C PRO A 20 2.13 1.15 -2.37
N HIS A 21 1.43 0.12 -2.84
CA HIS A 21 1.57 -0.45 -4.17
C HIS A 21 0.24 -0.46 -4.95
N PHE A 22 0.32 -0.94 -6.19
CA PHE A 22 -0.83 -1.16 -7.06
C PHE A 22 -1.63 -2.39 -6.61
N ASP A 23 -2.65 -2.18 -5.77
CA ASP A 23 -3.68 -3.14 -5.32
C ASP A 23 -4.12 -2.86 -3.88
N ASP A 24 -3.21 -2.44 -3.00
CA ASP A 24 -3.42 -2.41 -1.54
C ASP A 24 -4.66 -1.65 -1.10
N ALA A 25 -4.90 -0.45 -1.64
CA ALA A 25 -6.10 0.33 -1.31
C ALA A 25 -7.40 -0.39 -1.72
N VAL A 26 -7.40 -1.10 -2.86
CA VAL A 26 -8.58 -1.89 -3.30
C VAL A 26 -8.71 -3.17 -2.48
N LEU A 27 -7.61 -3.86 -2.22
CA LEU A 27 -7.57 -5.07 -1.38
C LEU A 27 -8.09 -4.77 0.03
N SER A 28 -7.73 -3.63 0.60
CA SER A 28 -8.03 -3.29 2.00
C SER A 28 -9.30 -2.44 2.15
N SER A 29 -9.65 -1.63 1.16
CA SER A 29 -10.72 -0.60 1.29
C SER A 29 -11.63 -0.45 0.06
N GLY A 30 -11.59 -1.38 -0.90
CA GLY A 30 -12.39 -1.31 -2.13
C GLY A 30 -13.90 -1.23 -1.90
N GLY A 31 -14.42 -1.91 -0.89
CA GLY A 31 -15.84 -1.86 -0.52
C GLY A 31 -16.25 -0.49 -0.01
N LEU A 32 -15.42 0.11 0.85
CA LEU A 32 -15.61 1.48 1.33
C LEU A 32 -15.55 2.48 0.18
N MET A 33 -14.56 2.38 -0.71
CA MET A 33 -14.44 3.28 -1.85
C MET A 33 -15.67 3.19 -2.77
N LEU A 34 -16.20 1.98 -3.04
CA LEU A 34 -17.46 1.77 -3.77
C LEU A 34 -18.68 2.42 -3.11
N SER A 35 -18.65 2.61 -1.79
CA SER A 35 -19.76 3.21 -1.04
C SER A 35 -19.72 4.73 -1.02
N LEU A 36 -18.56 5.30 -1.35
CA LEU A 36 -18.22 6.71 -1.29
C LEU A 36 -18.05 7.36 -2.67
N SER A 37 -17.68 6.60 -3.72
CA SER A 37 -17.22 7.13 -5.01
C SER A 37 -18.22 8.07 -5.70
N ASP A 38 -19.52 7.80 -5.57
CA ASP A 38 -20.57 8.61 -6.20
C ASP A 38 -21.09 9.73 -5.29
N LYS A 39 -20.51 9.87 -4.09
CA LYS A 39 -21.01 10.77 -3.03
C LYS A 39 -19.99 11.82 -2.62
N VAL A 40 -18.70 11.50 -2.68
CA VAL A 40 -17.62 12.41 -2.30
C VAL A 40 -16.42 12.26 -3.25
N PRO A 41 -15.60 13.30 -3.41
CA PRO A 41 -14.35 13.17 -4.15
C PRO A 41 -13.43 12.12 -3.52
N ILE A 42 -12.93 11.20 -4.34
CA ILE A 42 -11.92 10.22 -3.95
C ILE A 42 -10.69 10.38 -4.81
N SER A 43 -9.52 10.39 -4.15
CA SER A 43 -8.22 10.25 -4.80
C SER A 43 -7.49 9.02 -4.27
N VAL A 44 -7.06 8.12 -5.16
CA VAL A 44 -6.11 7.05 -4.83
C VAL A 44 -4.72 7.50 -5.25
N ILE A 45 -3.80 7.57 -4.29
CA ILE A 45 -2.40 7.93 -4.51
C ILE A 45 -1.55 6.68 -4.31
N ASN A 46 -1.02 6.13 -5.39
CA ASN A 46 -0.08 5.01 -5.35
C ASN A 46 1.36 5.52 -5.19
N VAL A 47 2.05 5.08 -4.15
CA VAL A 47 3.38 5.59 -3.79
C VAL A 47 4.47 4.89 -4.63
N PHE A 48 4.62 3.58 -4.46
CA PHE A 48 5.66 2.77 -5.08
C PHE A 48 5.15 2.15 -6.39
N THR A 49 5.35 2.89 -7.49
CA THR A 49 4.74 2.61 -8.80
C THR A 49 5.77 2.33 -9.89
N LYS A 50 7.05 2.21 -9.53
CA LYS A 50 8.14 1.87 -10.45
C LYS A 50 9.02 0.74 -9.89
N ALA A 51 9.81 0.17 -10.79
CA ALA A 51 10.93 -0.70 -10.47
C ALA A 51 12.20 -0.28 -11.22
N ALA A 52 13.36 -0.45 -10.60
CA ALA A 52 14.64 -0.25 -11.27
C ALA A 52 14.89 -1.32 -12.35
N ARG A 53 15.74 -0.98 -13.33
CA ARG A 53 16.32 -1.98 -14.25
C ARG A 53 17.25 -2.93 -13.48
N GLY A 54 17.45 -4.12 -14.04
CA GLY A 54 18.45 -5.06 -13.54
C GLY A 54 19.88 -4.49 -13.46
N PRO A 55 20.85 -5.27 -12.95
CA PRO A 55 20.69 -6.65 -12.49
C PRO A 55 19.85 -6.73 -11.21
N TYR A 56 19.16 -7.86 -11.02
CA TYR A 56 18.19 -8.08 -9.94
C TYR A 56 18.76 -9.00 -8.87
N THR A 57 18.44 -8.80 -7.59
CA THR A 57 18.74 -9.77 -6.51
C THR A 57 18.05 -11.11 -6.73
N LEU A 58 18.47 -12.17 -6.05
CA LEU A 58 17.82 -13.48 -6.09
C LEU A 58 16.32 -13.37 -5.74
N SER A 59 15.98 -12.58 -4.72
CA SER A 59 14.59 -12.35 -4.32
C SER A 59 13.78 -11.68 -5.44
N ALA A 60 14.35 -10.65 -6.08
CA ALA A 60 13.72 -9.96 -7.20
C ALA A 60 13.59 -10.88 -8.43
N ARG A 61 14.61 -11.68 -8.75
CA ARG A 61 14.55 -12.69 -9.83
C ARG A 61 13.47 -13.74 -9.55
N MET A 62 13.37 -14.23 -8.32
CA MET A 62 12.33 -15.20 -7.92
C MET A 62 10.94 -14.58 -8.03
N HIS A 63 10.76 -13.34 -7.57
CA HIS A 63 9.50 -12.62 -7.71
C HIS A 63 9.09 -12.44 -9.17
N LEU A 64 10.02 -11.99 -10.03
CA LEU A 64 9.78 -11.85 -11.47
C LEU A 64 9.42 -13.20 -12.11
N ARG A 65 10.14 -14.27 -11.76
CA ARG A 65 9.86 -15.63 -12.25
C ARG A 65 8.46 -16.11 -11.85
N LYS A 66 8.05 -15.89 -10.60
CA LYS A 66 6.69 -16.22 -10.12
C LYS A 66 5.61 -15.47 -10.90
N ASN A 67 5.88 -14.22 -11.25
CA ASN A 67 5.01 -13.39 -12.07
C ASN A 67 5.14 -13.65 -13.58
N LYS A 68 6.03 -14.54 -14.02
CA LYS A 68 6.33 -14.81 -15.43
C LYS A 68 6.87 -13.60 -16.21
N PHE A 69 7.63 -12.72 -15.54
CA PHE A 69 8.35 -11.60 -16.16
C PHE A 69 9.86 -11.78 -16.09
N LYS A 70 10.57 -11.13 -17.02
CA LYS A 70 12.04 -11.02 -17.02
C LYS A 70 12.54 -9.60 -16.69
N ASP A 71 11.75 -8.56 -16.98
CA ASP A 71 12.03 -7.15 -16.65
C ASP A 71 10.96 -6.62 -15.69
N ALA A 72 11.40 -6.10 -14.54
CA ALA A 72 10.53 -5.50 -13.55
C ALA A 72 9.75 -4.30 -14.10
N ARG A 73 10.29 -3.49 -15.00
CA ARG A 73 9.56 -2.35 -15.59
C ARG A 73 8.37 -2.81 -16.43
N MET A 74 8.48 -3.97 -17.08
CA MET A 74 7.35 -4.56 -17.81
C MET A 74 6.26 -5.00 -16.83
N LEU A 75 6.63 -5.64 -15.71
CA LEU A 75 5.68 -6.00 -14.65
C LEU A 75 4.94 -4.76 -14.12
N TYR A 76 5.65 -3.65 -13.85
CA TYR A 76 4.99 -2.43 -13.36
C TYR A 76 4.16 -1.72 -14.42
N THR A 77 4.50 -1.86 -15.70
CA THR A 77 3.63 -1.38 -16.79
C THR A 77 2.30 -2.14 -16.77
N VAL A 78 2.34 -3.47 -16.58
CA VAL A 78 1.14 -4.30 -16.44
C VAL A 78 0.35 -3.90 -15.19
N ARG A 79 1.00 -3.84 -14.01
CA ARG A 79 0.33 -3.44 -12.75
C ARG A 79 -0.32 -2.06 -12.85
N ASN A 80 0.35 -1.09 -13.47
CA ASN A 80 -0.21 0.24 -13.69
C ASN A 80 -1.45 0.22 -14.60
N ASN A 81 -1.47 -0.63 -15.62
CA ASN A 81 -2.61 -0.78 -16.53
C ASN A 81 -3.79 -1.50 -15.85
N GLU A 82 -3.51 -2.52 -15.03
CA GLU A 82 -4.51 -3.17 -14.19
C GLU A 82 -5.16 -2.16 -13.23
N ASP A 83 -4.34 -1.41 -12.49
CA ASP A 83 -4.79 -0.37 -11.57
C ASP A 83 -5.62 0.72 -12.26
N LYS A 84 -5.15 1.23 -13.42
CA LYS A 84 -5.91 2.18 -14.25
C LYS A 84 -7.28 1.62 -14.64
N LYS A 85 -7.34 0.35 -15.03
CA LYS A 85 -8.60 -0.30 -15.44
C LYS A 85 -9.55 -0.50 -14.26
N VAL A 86 -9.03 -0.94 -13.11
CA VAL A 86 -9.85 -1.19 -11.91
C VAL A 86 -10.40 0.12 -11.35
N LEU A 87 -9.52 1.09 -11.07
CA LEU A 87 -9.93 2.38 -10.51
C LEU A 87 -10.71 3.24 -11.51
N GLY A 88 -10.47 3.08 -12.82
CA GLY A 88 -11.22 3.75 -13.86
C GLY A 88 -12.71 3.39 -13.85
N LYS A 89 -13.06 2.14 -13.50
CA LYS A 89 -14.47 1.73 -13.32
C LYS A 89 -15.16 2.39 -12.11
N LEU A 90 -14.37 2.85 -11.14
CA LEU A 90 -14.86 3.49 -9.93
C LEU A 90 -15.02 5.02 -10.09
N GLY A 91 -14.51 5.61 -11.17
CA GLY A 91 -14.56 7.05 -11.40
C GLY A 91 -13.68 7.89 -10.46
N VAL A 92 -12.73 7.27 -9.76
CA VAL A 92 -11.88 7.97 -8.77
C VAL A 92 -10.63 8.56 -9.41
N LYS A 93 -10.13 9.66 -8.83
CA LYS A 93 -8.88 10.27 -9.29
C LYS A 93 -7.70 9.38 -8.91
N ARG A 94 -6.87 9.02 -9.88
CA ARG A 94 -5.71 8.15 -9.69
C ARG A 94 -4.41 8.93 -9.88
N ILE A 95 -3.49 8.84 -8.91
CA ILE A 95 -2.21 9.56 -8.91
C ILE A 95 -1.09 8.58 -8.59
N ASN A 96 -0.02 8.57 -9.38
CA ASN A 96 1.15 7.71 -9.16
C ASN A 96 2.37 8.57 -8.86
N LEU A 97 3.01 8.37 -7.68
CA LEU A 97 4.13 9.22 -7.25
C LEU A 97 5.47 8.86 -7.90
N GLY A 98 5.58 7.66 -8.45
CA GLY A 98 6.74 7.19 -9.20
C GLY A 98 7.89 6.63 -8.39
N PHE A 99 7.71 6.34 -7.09
CA PHE A 99 8.77 5.77 -6.26
C PHE A 99 9.03 4.29 -6.60
N ILE A 100 10.23 3.81 -6.28
CA ILE A 100 10.68 2.44 -6.55
C ILE A 100 10.36 1.54 -5.36
N GLU A 101 9.64 0.44 -5.60
CA GLU A 101 9.32 -0.57 -4.58
C GLU A 101 10.58 -1.19 -3.97
N ALA A 102 10.50 -1.55 -2.68
CA ALA A 102 11.60 -2.08 -1.87
C ALA A 102 12.45 -3.14 -2.57
N LEU A 103 11.78 -4.10 -3.22
CA LEU A 103 12.43 -5.23 -3.86
C LEU A 103 13.39 -4.84 -5.00
N TYR A 104 13.18 -3.66 -5.59
CA TYR A 104 13.95 -3.15 -6.72
C TYR A 104 14.74 -1.88 -6.38
N ARG A 105 14.79 -1.45 -5.11
CA ARG A 105 15.59 -0.30 -4.68
C ARG A 105 17.08 -0.64 -4.69
N LYS A 106 17.87 0.17 -5.39
CA LYS A 106 19.32 0.09 -5.41
C LYS A 106 19.93 1.03 -4.36
N LYS A 107 21.01 0.60 -3.74
CA LYS A 107 21.93 1.43 -2.97
C LYS A 107 22.62 2.40 -3.93
N SER A 108 22.80 3.66 -3.52
CA SER A 108 23.81 4.52 -4.14
C SER A 108 25.18 3.96 -3.76
N ILE A 109 25.98 3.58 -4.75
CA ILE A 109 27.32 3.06 -4.51
C ILE A 109 28.26 3.60 -5.56
N ASP A 110 29.49 3.90 -5.15
CA ASP A 110 30.56 4.40 -5.99
C ASP A 110 30.87 3.45 -7.16
N LYS A 111 31.44 4.02 -8.24
CA LYS A 111 31.67 3.34 -9.54
C LYS A 111 32.42 2.01 -9.43
N THR A 112 33.31 1.85 -8.46
CA THR A 112 34.08 0.61 -8.21
C THR A 112 33.19 -0.54 -7.75
N SER A 113 32.29 -0.29 -6.81
CA SER A 113 31.32 -1.28 -6.33
C SER A 113 30.16 -1.52 -7.31
N SER A 114 29.91 -0.58 -8.23
CA SER A 114 28.99 -0.77 -9.36
C SER A 114 29.43 -1.90 -10.31
N LEU A 115 30.74 -2.13 -10.45
CA LEU A 115 31.28 -3.22 -11.25
C LEU A 115 31.01 -4.59 -10.59
N MET A 116 31.26 -4.71 -9.28
CA MET A 116 30.94 -5.92 -8.50
C MET A 116 29.43 -6.18 -8.44
N GLY A 117 28.61 -5.12 -8.44
CA GLY A 117 27.14 -5.22 -8.48
C GLY A 117 26.56 -5.87 -9.73
N LYS A 118 27.33 -5.99 -10.82
CA LYS A 118 26.94 -6.78 -12.00
C LYS A 118 27.04 -8.28 -11.76
N LEU A 119 27.98 -8.73 -10.92
CA LEU A 119 28.13 -10.15 -10.54
C LEU A 119 27.28 -10.50 -9.31
N ILE A 120 27.18 -9.62 -8.31
CA ILE A 120 26.47 -9.88 -7.05
C ILE A 120 25.50 -8.71 -6.75
N PRO A 121 24.28 -8.74 -7.31
CA PRO A 121 23.31 -7.66 -7.18
C PRO A 121 22.89 -7.35 -5.73
N GLU A 122 22.97 -8.34 -4.84
CA GLU A 122 22.65 -8.25 -3.41
C GLU A 122 23.49 -7.16 -2.70
N ILE A 123 24.75 -6.96 -3.11
CA ILE A 123 25.62 -5.90 -2.56
C ILE A 123 25.06 -4.51 -2.87
N THR A 124 24.30 -4.40 -3.98
CA THR A 124 23.77 -3.13 -4.51
C THR A 124 22.33 -2.85 -4.22
N HIS A 125 21.63 -3.70 -3.46
CA HIS A 125 20.22 -3.48 -3.11
C HIS A 125 20.05 -3.15 -1.65
N VAL A 126 19.05 -2.32 -1.34
CA VAL A 126 18.79 -1.85 0.03
C VAL A 126 18.43 -3.03 0.94
N TYR A 127 17.66 -4.01 0.44
CA TYR A 127 17.31 -5.24 1.15
C TYR A 127 17.85 -6.48 0.41
N PRO A 128 19.10 -6.91 0.69
CA PRO A 128 19.70 -8.07 0.03
C PRO A 128 18.98 -9.38 0.35
N ILE A 129 18.41 -9.51 1.57
CA ILE A 129 17.66 -10.69 2.02
C ILE A 129 16.25 -10.25 2.44
N PHE A 130 15.26 -10.55 1.61
CA PHE A 130 13.87 -10.12 1.81
C PHE A 130 13.28 -10.55 3.16
N ARG A 131 13.69 -11.71 3.69
CA ARG A 131 13.13 -12.28 4.94
C ARG A 131 13.77 -11.75 6.23
N LEU A 132 14.98 -11.20 6.17
CA LEU A 132 15.73 -10.75 7.36
C LEU A 132 15.84 -9.22 7.47
N HIS A 133 15.70 -8.48 6.37
CA HIS A 133 15.88 -7.01 6.36
C HIS A 133 14.61 -6.23 6.01
N VAL A 134 13.55 -6.90 5.55
CA VAL A 134 12.22 -6.27 5.43
C VAL A 134 11.45 -6.38 6.76
N VAL A 135 11.93 -7.23 7.67
CA VAL A 135 11.43 -7.41 9.04
C VAL A 135 12.60 -7.16 10.00
N GLY A 136 12.89 -5.90 10.33
CA GLY A 136 13.97 -5.52 11.24
C GLY A 136 13.99 -4.02 11.54
N GLU A 137 14.10 -3.67 12.82
CA GLU A 137 13.79 -2.34 13.40
C GLU A 137 14.84 -1.23 13.16
N ASN A 138 15.88 -1.47 12.36
CA ASN A 138 16.93 -0.46 12.14
C ASN A 138 16.83 0.14 10.75
N MET A 139 15.99 1.18 10.61
CA MET A 139 15.90 1.97 9.39
C MET A 139 17.24 2.66 9.08
N SER A 140 17.74 2.39 7.88
CA SER A 140 18.94 3.02 7.33
C SER A 140 18.71 4.51 7.07
N GLY A 141 19.76 5.34 7.12
CA GLY A 141 19.65 6.79 6.83
C GLY A 141 19.00 7.15 5.48
N ARG A 142 18.97 6.23 4.52
CA ARG A 142 18.33 6.39 3.20
C ARG A 142 16.82 6.29 3.22
N GLU A 143 16.24 5.58 4.19
CA GLU A 143 14.79 5.55 4.36
C GLU A 143 14.27 6.92 4.82
N LYS A 144 15.07 7.68 5.58
CA LYS A 144 14.72 9.05 5.98
C LYS A 144 14.64 10.03 4.80
N GLU A 145 15.55 9.94 3.84
CA GLU A 145 15.49 10.75 2.60
C GLU A 145 14.25 10.40 1.78
N LEU A 146 14.01 9.10 1.56
CA LEU A 146 12.84 8.62 0.83
C LEU A 146 11.52 9.03 1.52
N GLU A 147 11.43 8.91 2.84
CA GLU A 147 10.29 9.39 3.63
C GLU A 147 10.08 10.90 3.45
N SER A 148 11.16 11.69 3.45
CA SER A 148 11.09 13.13 3.23
C SER A 148 10.54 13.47 1.84
N GLU A 149 11.04 12.81 0.80
CA GLU A 149 10.55 13.00 -0.57
C GLU A 149 9.07 12.61 -0.72
N ILE A 150 8.66 11.48 -0.13
CA ILE A 150 7.24 11.04 -0.16
C ILE A 150 6.39 12.05 0.61
N SER A 151 6.83 12.48 1.79
CA SER A 151 6.18 13.50 2.63
C SER A 151 5.93 14.80 1.87
N GLU A 152 6.95 15.34 1.18
CA GLU A 152 6.81 16.56 0.38
C GLU A 152 5.81 16.41 -0.76
N LYS A 153 5.84 15.28 -1.48
CA LYS A 153 4.87 15.03 -2.56
C LYS A 153 3.45 14.90 -2.02
N LEU A 154 3.26 14.17 -0.92
CA LEU A 154 1.94 13.97 -0.34
C LEU A 154 1.36 15.28 0.22
N LYS A 155 2.15 16.12 0.90
CA LYS A 155 1.71 17.45 1.37
C LYS A 155 1.21 18.36 0.24
N LYS A 156 1.84 18.29 -0.93
CA LYS A 156 1.44 19.08 -2.12
C LYS A 156 0.13 18.59 -2.74
N LEU A 157 -0.22 17.31 -2.56
CA LEU A 157 -1.36 16.67 -3.21
C LEU A 157 -2.60 16.56 -2.29
N VAL A 158 -2.39 16.35 -0.99
CA VAL A 158 -3.44 16.10 -0.01
C VAL A 158 -3.93 17.42 0.59
N LYS A 159 -5.24 17.67 0.51
CA LYS A 159 -5.87 18.88 1.05
C LYS A 159 -5.97 18.81 2.58
N LYS A 160 -5.81 19.96 3.25
CA LYS A 160 -5.81 20.08 4.73
C LYS A 160 -7.09 19.53 5.39
N GLU A 161 -8.26 19.77 4.79
CA GLU A 161 -9.56 19.35 5.34
C GLU A 161 -10.04 17.98 4.81
N SER A 162 -9.12 17.14 4.35
CA SER A 162 -9.43 15.80 3.87
C SER A 162 -9.36 14.74 4.98
N ILE A 163 -9.84 13.53 4.65
CA ILE A 163 -9.54 12.33 5.43
C ILE A 163 -8.57 11.48 4.62
N VAL A 164 -7.50 11.03 5.28
CA VAL A 164 -6.45 10.22 4.70
C VAL A 164 -6.58 8.79 5.22
N PHE A 165 -6.84 7.88 4.30
CA PHE A 165 -6.79 6.45 4.51
C PHE A 165 -5.41 5.94 4.11
N CYS A 166 -4.75 5.18 4.98
CA CYS A 166 -3.40 4.65 4.75
C CYS A 166 -3.24 3.28 5.43
N PRO A 167 -2.18 2.49 5.13
CA PRO A 167 -1.98 1.18 5.75
C PRO A 167 -1.63 1.27 7.23
N LEU A 168 -2.05 0.28 8.02
CA LEU A 168 -1.57 0.08 9.39
C LEU A 168 -0.14 -0.54 9.41
N GLY A 169 0.28 -1.16 8.31
CA GLY A 169 1.59 -1.80 8.17
C GLY A 169 1.62 -3.27 8.59
N LEU A 170 0.45 -3.92 8.67
CA LEU A 170 0.36 -5.34 9.03
C LEU A 170 1.03 -6.22 7.97
N GLY A 171 1.71 -7.28 8.43
CA GLY A 171 2.58 -8.10 7.59
C GLY A 171 4.02 -7.57 7.44
N GLY A 172 4.31 -6.37 7.95
CA GLY A 172 5.67 -5.86 8.11
C GLY A 172 6.38 -5.48 6.82
N HIS A 173 5.65 -5.26 5.71
CA HIS A 173 6.31 -4.82 4.47
C HIS A 173 6.81 -3.38 4.64
N ILE A 174 8.11 -3.16 4.45
CA ILE A 174 8.76 -1.84 4.69
C ILE A 174 8.11 -0.68 3.93
N ASP A 175 7.64 -0.89 2.69
CA ASP A 175 6.92 0.15 1.95
C ASP A 175 5.59 0.55 2.61
N HIS A 176 4.89 -0.38 3.26
CA HIS A 176 3.67 -0.05 4.01
C HIS A 176 4.02 0.73 5.27
N ILE A 177 5.08 0.33 5.97
CA ILE A 177 5.60 1.01 7.16
C ILE A 177 5.99 2.45 6.82
N ILE A 178 6.76 2.66 5.74
CA ILE A 178 7.15 4.00 5.26
C ILE A 178 5.92 4.84 4.96
N VAL A 179 4.92 4.30 4.23
CA VAL A 179 3.70 5.07 3.91
C VAL A 179 2.91 5.39 5.18
N ARG A 180 2.77 4.44 6.10
CA ARG A 180 2.11 4.65 7.40
C ARG A 180 2.80 5.78 8.16
N ASP A 181 4.11 5.71 8.31
CA ASP A 181 4.88 6.66 9.12
C ASP A 181 4.89 8.06 8.50
N VAL A 182 5.00 8.14 7.17
CA VAL A 182 4.82 9.41 6.44
C VAL A 182 3.40 9.95 6.62
N CYS A 183 2.37 9.11 6.56
CA CYS A 183 1.00 9.58 6.77
C CYS A 183 0.80 10.09 8.22
N LEU A 184 1.24 9.31 9.20
CA LEU A 184 1.18 9.62 10.63
C LEU A 184 1.88 10.94 10.97
N LYS A 185 3.05 11.19 10.39
CA LYS A 185 3.83 12.41 10.62
C LYS A 185 3.18 13.66 10.03
N ASN A 186 2.39 13.52 8.97
CA ASN A 186 1.99 14.67 8.13
C ASN A 186 0.50 15.00 8.15
N PHE A 187 -0.37 14.07 8.57
CA PHE A 187 -1.81 14.26 8.53
C PHE A 187 -2.45 13.98 9.89
N LYS A 188 -3.45 14.80 10.25
CA LYS A 188 -4.18 14.66 11.52
C LYS A 188 -5.40 13.74 11.39
N ASN A 189 -6.14 13.87 10.28
CA ASN A 189 -7.37 13.12 10.02
C ASN A 189 -7.06 11.78 9.34
N LEU A 190 -6.52 10.84 10.13
CA LEU A 190 -6.07 9.55 9.65
C LEU A 190 -7.03 8.43 10.00
N VAL A 191 -7.19 7.51 9.06
CA VAL A 191 -7.84 6.22 9.24
C VAL A 191 -6.90 5.16 8.69
N PHE A 192 -6.47 4.21 9.51
CA PHE A 192 -5.59 3.14 9.06
C PHE A 192 -6.44 1.95 8.60
N TRP A 193 -6.26 1.42 7.40
CA TRP A 193 -6.84 0.12 7.06
C TRP A 193 -5.94 -1.00 7.58
N PHE A 194 -6.57 -2.14 7.88
CA PHE A 194 -5.85 -3.37 8.15
C PHE A 194 -5.44 -3.98 6.80
N ASP A 195 -4.14 -4.18 6.60
CA ASP A 195 -3.57 -4.59 5.32
C ASP A 195 -4.00 -6.01 4.91
N PHE A 196 -5.01 -6.12 4.05
CA PHE A 196 -5.48 -7.41 3.54
C PHE A 196 -4.61 -7.87 2.35
N PRO A 197 -4.20 -9.16 2.25
CA PRO A 197 -4.58 -10.30 3.10
C PRO A 197 -3.68 -10.55 4.32
N TYR A 198 -2.71 -9.68 4.58
CA TYR A 198 -1.72 -9.88 5.63
C TYR A 198 -2.32 -9.87 7.05
N SER A 199 -3.33 -9.03 7.27
CA SER A 199 -4.08 -8.90 8.53
C SER A 199 -4.78 -10.19 8.99
N GLU A 200 -5.02 -11.14 8.07
CA GLU A 200 -5.67 -12.42 8.39
C GLU A 200 -4.75 -13.36 9.18
N LYS A 201 -3.46 -13.04 9.28
CA LYS A 201 -2.50 -13.79 10.10
C LYS A 201 -2.46 -13.31 11.54
N GLU A 202 -3.05 -12.15 11.85
CA GLU A 202 -3.04 -11.61 13.21
C GLU A 202 -3.94 -12.44 14.14
N PRO A 203 -3.47 -12.78 15.35
CA PRO A 203 -4.27 -13.54 16.31
C PRO A 203 -5.45 -12.72 16.82
N LYS A 204 -6.51 -13.38 17.32
CA LYS A 204 -7.67 -12.67 17.91
C LYS A 204 -7.27 -11.71 19.03
N THR A 205 -6.25 -12.07 19.82
CA THR A 205 -5.69 -11.26 20.91
C THR A 205 -5.16 -9.91 20.44
N PHE A 206 -4.74 -9.78 19.18
CA PHE A 206 -4.31 -8.51 18.61
C PHE A 206 -5.45 -7.48 18.62
N TYR A 207 -6.67 -7.90 18.26
CA TYR A 207 -7.83 -7.02 18.23
C TYR A 207 -8.28 -6.62 19.64
N SER A 208 -8.25 -7.56 20.59
CA SER A 208 -8.51 -7.28 22.00
C SER A 208 -7.53 -6.25 22.56
N LEU A 209 -6.24 -6.38 22.25
CA LEU A 209 -5.22 -5.42 22.68
C LEU A 209 -5.49 -4.01 22.14
N LEU A 210 -5.91 -3.87 20.87
CA LEU A 210 -6.25 -2.56 20.30
C LEU A 210 -7.40 -1.88 21.06
N GLU A 211 -8.41 -2.66 21.45
CA GLU A 211 -9.54 -2.18 22.25
C GLU A 211 -9.09 -1.82 23.68
N GLU A 212 -8.23 -2.63 24.30
CA GLU A 212 -7.67 -2.38 25.63
C GLU A 212 -6.85 -1.08 25.71
N ILE A 213 -6.08 -0.76 24.66
CA ILE A 213 -5.36 0.52 24.56
C ILE A 213 -6.24 1.68 24.04
N GLY A 214 -7.55 1.46 23.95
CA GLY A 214 -8.56 2.48 23.69
C GLY A 214 -8.79 2.83 22.21
N LEU A 215 -8.17 2.11 21.27
CA LEU A 215 -8.33 2.33 19.84
C LEU A 215 -9.61 1.68 19.31
N GLU A 216 -10.29 2.35 18.39
CA GLU A 216 -11.54 1.86 17.81
C GLU A 216 -11.28 1.15 16.48
N VAL A 217 -11.73 -0.11 16.40
CA VAL A 217 -11.73 -0.90 15.16
C VAL A 217 -13.11 -0.85 14.51
N PHE A 218 -13.19 -0.17 13.38
CA PHE A 218 -14.37 -0.13 12.53
C PHE A 218 -14.35 -1.27 11.51
N SER A 219 -15.40 -2.09 11.52
CA SER A 219 -15.64 -3.14 10.52
C SER A 219 -16.67 -2.72 9.47
N PHE A 220 -16.33 -2.91 8.19
CA PHE A 220 -17.14 -2.52 7.04
C PHE A 220 -17.38 -3.71 6.09
N LYS A 221 -18.65 -4.05 5.89
CA LYS A 221 -19.06 -5.28 5.18
C LYS A 221 -19.81 -5.05 3.86
N ASN A 222 -19.98 -3.81 3.44
CA ASN A 222 -20.76 -3.53 2.22
C ASN A 222 -19.90 -3.76 0.97
N ASN A 223 -20.57 -4.05 -0.15
CA ASN A 223 -19.95 -4.17 -1.47
C ASN A 223 -18.86 -5.25 -1.62
N LEU A 224 -18.76 -6.23 -0.70
CA LEU A 224 -17.71 -7.27 -0.74
C LEU A 224 -17.68 -8.06 -2.06
N LYS A 225 -18.85 -8.35 -2.67
CA LYS A 225 -18.92 -9.02 -3.98
C LYS A 225 -18.27 -8.18 -5.10
N LYS A 226 -18.66 -6.91 -5.20
CA LYS A 226 -18.09 -5.96 -6.19
C LYS A 226 -16.60 -5.70 -5.91
N LYS A 227 -16.21 -5.60 -4.64
CA LYS A 227 -14.80 -5.51 -4.24
C LYS A 227 -14.01 -6.73 -4.73
N LYS A 228 -14.55 -7.95 -4.61
CA LYS A 228 -13.90 -9.16 -5.14
C LYS A 228 -13.66 -9.05 -6.64
N GLU A 229 -14.63 -8.56 -7.41
CA GLU A 229 -14.44 -8.30 -8.85
C GLU A 229 -13.33 -7.29 -9.14
N MET A 230 -13.21 -6.22 -8.33
CA MET A 230 -12.12 -5.25 -8.44
C MET A 230 -10.76 -5.89 -8.13
N VAL A 231 -10.67 -6.66 -7.03
CA VAL A 231 -9.44 -7.38 -6.63
C VAL A 231 -8.98 -8.34 -7.74
N LEU A 232 -9.91 -9.10 -8.33
CA LEU A 232 -9.64 -9.99 -9.47
C LEU A 232 -9.13 -9.26 -10.73
N GLY A 233 -9.30 -7.93 -10.80
CA GLY A 233 -8.73 -7.09 -11.85
C GLY A 233 -7.21 -6.95 -11.77
N TYR A 234 -6.60 -7.11 -10.60
CA TYR A 234 -5.15 -7.09 -10.38
C TYR A 234 -4.54 -8.47 -10.63
N LYS A 235 -4.61 -8.94 -11.88
CA LYS A 235 -4.29 -10.32 -12.27
C LYS A 235 -2.85 -10.70 -11.95
N SER A 236 -1.88 -9.78 -12.13
CA SER A 236 -0.49 -10.08 -11.79
C SER A 236 -0.30 -10.35 -10.29
N GLN A 237 -1.17 -9.79 -9.45
CA GLN A 237 -1.07 -9.81 -8.00
C GLN A 237 -1.79 -11.02 -7.39
N VAL A 238 -3.05 -11.22 -7.81
CA VAL A 238 -3.96 -12.23 -7.26
C VAL A 238 -3.40 -13.65 -7.34
N MET A 239 -2.71 -13.98 -8.43
CA MET A 239 -2.07 -15.28 -8.61
C MET A 239 -1.13 -15.64 -7.44
N ASN A 240 -0.33 -14.66 -7.00
CA ASN A 240 0.65 -14.86 -5.94
C ASN A 240 0.02 -14.78 -4.54
N LEU A 241 -0.95 -13.88 -4.35
CA LEU A 241 -1.61 -13.65 -3.07
C LEU A 241 -2.57 -14.79 -2.69
N PHE A 242 -3.34 -15.30 -3.66
CA PHE A 242 -4.45 -16.22 -3.40
C PHE A 242 -4.29 -17.60 -4.07
N LYS A 243 -3.16 -17.87 -4.76
CA LYS A 243 -2.84 -19.17 -5.39
C LYS A 243 -3.98 -19.74 -6.26
N ASN A 244 -4.68 -18.91 -7.04
CA ASN A 244 -5.84 -19.29 -7.87
C ASN A 244 -7.05 -19.87 -7.14
N LYS A 245 -7.18 -19.66 -5.82
CA LYS A 245 -8.32 -20.17 -5.07
C LYS A 245 -9.50 -19.20 -5.10
N ASP A 246 -10.69 -19.77 -4.99
CA ASP A 246 -11.86 -19.05 -4.51
C ASP A 246 -11.55 -18.52 -3.10
N PHE A 247 -11.22 -17.24 -2.98
CA PHE A 247 -10.96 -16.59 -1.71
C PHE A 247 -12.22 -15.84 -1.26
N SER A 248 -12.54 -15.94 0.02
CA SER A 248 -13.51 -15.06 0.67
C SER A 248 -12.83 -13.73 1.00
N LEU A 249 -13.60 -12.65 0.92
CA LEU A 249 -13.15 -11.36 1.42
C LEU A 249 -13.78 -11.16 2.81
N PRO A 250 -12.97 -11.00 3.87
CA PRO A 250 -13.49 -10.62 5.17
C PRO A 250 -14.04 -9.19 5.11
N PRO A 251 -14.82 -8.76 6.11
CA PRO A 251 -15.11 -7.35 6.31
C PRO A 251 -13.82 -6.53 6.35
N GLU A 252 -13.86 -5.36 5.74
CA GLU A 252 -12.76 -4.40 5.80
C GLU A 252 -12.66 -3.86 7.21
N LYS A 253 -11.44 -3.76 7.74
CA LYS A 253 -11.21 -3.22 9.08
C LYS A 253 -10.41 -1.95 8.98
N PHE A 254 -10.80 -0.99 9.80
CA PHE A 254 -10.18 0.32 9.88
C PHE A 254 -9.94 0.67 11.34
N LEU A 255 -8.74 1.16 11.65
CA LEU A 255 -8.41 1.76 12.91
C LEU A 255 -8.66 3.27 12.79
N ILE A 256 -9.57 3.79 13.60
CA ILE A 256 -9.85 5.21 13.66
C ILE A 256 -9.11 5.75 14.88
N ASN A 257 -8.24 6.74 14.65
CA ASN A 257 -7.62 7.42 15.77
C ASN A 257 -8.72 8.23 16.48
N LYS A 258 -8.97 7.97 17.77
CA LYS A 258 -9.84 8.79 18.62
C LYS A 258 -9.15 10.14 18.88
N VAL A 259 -8.92 10.93 17.84
CA VAL A 259 -8.50 12.32 18.00
C VAL A 259 -9.78 13.17 18.06
N SER A 260 -10.21 13.37 19.30
CA SER A 260 -11.05 14.49 19.76
C SER A 260 -12.47 14.55 19.20
N ASN A 261 -13.44 14.11 20.01
CA ASN A 261 -14.67 14.92 20.13
C ASN A 261 -14.30 16.36 20.52
#